data_AF-R0AX89-F1
#
_entry.id   AF-R0AX89-F1
#
_cell.length_a   1.000
_cell.length_b   1.000
_cell.length_c   1.000
_cell.angle_alpha   90.00
_cell.angle_beta   90.00
_cell.angle_gamma   90.00
#
_symmetry.space_group_name_H-M   'P 1'
#
loop_
_entity.id
_entity.type
_entity.pdbx_description
1 polymer ?
#
loop_
_entity_poly.entity_id
_entity_poly.type
_entity_poly.pdbx_seq_one_letter_code
_entity_poly.pdbx_strand_id
1 'polypeptide(L)'
;MKKKGNCAFTLVELIAVVAILSILLCIAVPNMMNYINAAHEATAQTEARICVDAVQRYLNDEKEKGKLTGGMLLRLMGLDLSNSDGPLKDYISGGQKGARIVSVEADLATGRLQVLKYENRYCTVKLNIDEDGNITEASD
;
A
#
# COMPACT_ATOMS: atom_id res chain seq x y z
N MET A 1 28.51 -52.95 26.60
CA MET A 1 27.98 -51.73 27.22
C MET A 1 28.32 -50.54 26.32
N LYS A 2 27.33 -49.89 25.69
CA LYS A 2 27.56 -48.78 24.73
C LYS A 2 27.77 -47.47 25.49
N LYS A 3 28.97 -46.87 25.43
CA LYS A 3 29.24 -45.51 25.95
C LYS A 3 28.59 -44.48 25.02
N LYS A 4 27.58 -43.76 25.51
CA LYS A 4 27.05 -42.54 24.87
C LYS A 4 28.05 -41.41 25.14
N GLY A 5 28.69 -40.90 24.09
CA GLY A 5 29.53 -39.73 24.18
C GLY A 5 28.65 -38.50 24.42
N ASN A 6 28.73 -37.92 25.62
CA ASN A 6 28.13 -36.63 25.88
C ASN A 6 29.07 -35.56 25.30
N CYS A 7 28.79 -35.11 24.08
CA CYS A 7 29.41 -33.91 23.52
C CYS A 7 28.86 -32.71 24.27
N ALA A 8 29.53 -32.31 25.35
CA ALA A 8 29.25 -31.05 26.03
C ALA A 8 29.82 -29.92 25.16
N PHE A 9 28.93 -29.11 24.57
CA PHE A 9 29.30 -27.81 24.00
C PHE A 9 29.98 -26.99 25.10
N THR A 10 31.13 -26.40 24.79
CA THR A 10 31.85 -25.57 25.76
C THR A 10 31.20 -24.19 25.82
N LEU A 11 31.17 -23.56 27.00
CA LEU A 11 30.63 -22.19 27.15
C LEU A 11 31.36 -21.19 26.25
N VAL A 12 32.66 -21.41 26.00
CA VAL A 12 33.48 -20.56 25.14
C VAL A 12 33.01 -20.59 23.68
N GLU A 13 32.59 -21.75 23.18
CA GLU A 13 32.09 -21.91 21.81
C GLU A 13 30.75 -21.17 21.63
N LEU A 14 29.86 -21.23 22.62
CA LEU A 14 28.61 -20.49 22.60
C LEU A 14 28.83 -18.96 22.64
N ILE A 15 29.75 -18.49 23.48
CA ILE A 15 30.06 -17.05 23.60
C ILE A 15 30.66 -16.51 22.30
N ALA A 16 31.55 -17.25 21.65
CA ALA A 16 32.13 -16.86 20.38
C ALA A 16 31.06 -16.71 19.27
N VAL A 17 30.08 -17.62 19.22
CA VAL A 17 28.99 -17.55 18.24
C VAL A 17 28.07 -16.35 18.50
N VAL A 18 27.66 -16.12 19.75
CA VAL A 18 26.80 -14.97 20.09
C VAL A 18 27.53 -13.64 19.85
N ALA A 19 28.85 -13.59 20.08
CA ALA A 19 29.67 -12.43 19.77
C ALA A 19 29.66 -12.10 18.26
N ILE A 20 29.77 -13.10 17.38
CA ILE A 20 29.71 -12.86 15.92
C ILE A 20 28.28 -12.51 15.47
N LEU A 21 27.26 -13.20 16.01
CA LEU A 21 25.86 -12.93 15.68
C LEU A 21 25.43 -11.51 16.07
N SER A 22 25.89 -10.99 17.21
CA SER A 22 25.58 -9.62 17.64
C SER A 22 26.18 -8.56 16.72
N ILE A 23 27.39 -8.78 16.20
CA ILE A 23 28.02 -7.89 15.21
C ILE A 23 27.21 -7.89 13.90
N LEU A 24 26.85 -9.07 13.40
CA LEU A 24 26.03 -9.19 12.18
C LEU A 24 24.67 -8.52 12.34
N LEU A 25 24.01 -8.72 13.48
CA LEU A 25 22.69 -8.19 13.76
C LEU A 25 22.71 -6.65 13.85
N CYS A 26 23.79 -6.06 14.38
CA CYS A 26 23.97 -4.61 14.42
C CYS A 26 23.92 -3.95 13.02
N ILE A 27 24.43 -4.66 11.99
CA ILE A 27 24.45 -4.16 10.60
C ILE A 27 23.17 -4.57 9.86
N ALA A 28 22.64 -5.78 10.12
CA ALA A 28 21.49 -6.32 9.41
C ALA A 28 20.17 -5.58 9.75
N VAL A 29 19.94 -5.25 11.02
CA VAL A 29 18.69 -4.62 11.48
C VAL A 29 18.39 -3.28 10.80
N PRO A 30 19.29 -2.27 10.78
CA PRO A 30 18.99 -0.98 10.16
C PRO A 30 18.76 -1.11 8.65
N ASN A 31 19.55 -1.96 7.97
CA ASN A 31 19.39 -2.23 6.55
C ASN A 31 18.01 -2.85 6.27
N MET A 32 17.61 -3.86 7.04
CA MET A 32 16.31 -4.51 6.90
C MET A 32 15.15 -3.53 7.15
N MET A 33 15.29 -2.63 8.12
CA MET A 33 14.28 -1.60 8.39
C MET A 33 14.07 -0.67 7.18
N ASN A 34 15.15 -0.26 6.52
CA ASN A 34 15.07 0.55 5.30
C ASN A 34 14.38 -0.19 4.15
N TYR A 35 14.71 -1.48 3.95
CA TYR A 35 14.03 -2.31 2.95
C TYR A 35 12.53 -2.47 3.22
N ILE A 36 12.14 -2.63 4.49
CA ILE A 36 10.73 -2.72 4.88
C ILE A 36 10.00 -1.42 4.55
N ASN A 37 10.59 -0.27 4.86
CA ASN A 37 9.99 1.03 4.54
C ASN A 37 9.82 1.22 3.03
N ALA A 38 10.84 0.91 2.23
CA ALA A 38 10.76 0.98 0.77
C ALA A 38 9.70 0.02 0.19
N ALA A 39 9.58 -1.19 0.76
CA ALA A 39 8.54 -2.14 0.36
C ALA A 39 7.13 -1.63 0.69
N HIS A 40 6.95 -0.98 1.84
CA HIS A 40 5.68 -0.33 2.19
C HIS A 40 5.34 0.82 1.24
N GLU A 41 6.31 1.66 0.89
CA GLU A 41 6.11 2.77 -0.06
C GLU A 41 5.76 2.25 -1.47
N ALA A 42 6.52 1.28 -1.99
CA ALA A 42 6.24 0.66 -3.28
C ALA A 42 4.87 -0.03 -3.32
N THR A 43 4.48 -0.68 -2.22
CA THR A 43 3.15 -1.28 -2.12
C THR A 43 2.06 -0.21 -2.11
N ALA A 44 2.21 0.85 -1.32
CA ALA A 44 1.25 1.95 -1.27
C ALA A 44 1.10 2.65 -2.63
N GLN A 45 2.19 2.85 -3.38
CA GLN A 45 2.13 3.36 -4.76
C GLN A 45 1.38 2.42 -5.69
N THR A 46 1.65 1.11 -5.60
CA THR A 46 0.98 0.10 -6.43
C THR A 46 -0.53 0.07 -6.15
N GLU A 47 -0.90 0.07 -4.87
CA GLU A 47 -2.30 0.13 -4.44
C GLU A 47 -2.99 1.41 -4.88
N ALA A 48 -2.33 2.56 -4.75
CA ALA A 48 -2.88 3.83 -5.22
C ALA A 48 -3.14 3.81 -6.74
N ARG A 49 -2.26 3.21 -7.53
CA ARG A 49 -2.47 3.03 -8.99
C ARG A 49 -3.65 2.10 -9.29
N ILE A 50 -3.79 1.00 -8.55
CA ILE A 50 -4.96 0.11 -8.68
C ILE A 50 -6.25 0.87 -8.30
N CYS A 51 -6.21 1.71 -7.26
CA CYS A 51 -7.34 2.54 -6.86
C CYS A 51 -7.72 3.54 -7.95
N VAL A 52 -6.75 4.19 -8.60
CA VAL A 52 -6.99 5.10 -9.73
C VAL A 52 -7.72 4.37 -10.86
N ASP A 53 -7.25 3.20 -11.27
CA ASP A 53 -7.90 2.40 -12.31
C ASP A 53 -9.32 1.95 -11.89
N ALA A 54 -9.49 1.47 -10.66
CA ALA A 54 -10.78 1.07 -10.13
C ALA A 54 -11.79 2.23 -10.09
N VAL A 55 -11.36 3.39 -9.59
CA VAL A 55 -12.19 4.61 -9.55
C VAL A 55 -12.51 5.10 -10.96
N GLN A 56 -11.54 5.10 -11.87
CA GLN A 56 -11.77 5.53 -13.25
C GLN A 56 -12.78 4.62 -13.97
N ARG A 57 -12.73 3.31 -13.74
CA ARG A 57 -13.72 2.35 -14.25
C ARG A 57 -15.09 2.58 -13.65
N TYR A 58 -15.16 2.80 -12.34
CA TYR A 58 -16.41 3.12 -11.65
C TYR A 58 -17.06 4.40 -12.20
N LEU A 59 -16.27 5.46 -12.38
CA LEU A 59 -16.75 6.72 -12.96
C LEU A 59 -17.22 6.54 -14.40
N ASN A 60 -16.52 5.74 -15.20
CA ASN A 60 -16.92 5.50 -16.58
C ASN A 60 -18.24 4.72 -16.69
N ASP A 61 -18.40 3.66 -15.90
CA ASP A 61 -19.63 2.87 -15.86
C ASP A 61 -20.84 3.71 -15.41
N GLU A 62 -20.64 4.60 -14.42
CA GLU A 62 -21.71 5.49 -13.95
C GLU A 62 -22.00 6.65 -14.90
N LYS A 63 -21.02 7.07 -15.70
CA LYS A 63 -21.23 7.97 -16.84
C LYS A 63 -22.08 7.32 -17.93
N GLU A 64 -21.80 6.07 -18.27
CA GLU A 64 -22.60 5.30 -19.25
C GLU A 64 -24.05 5.13 -18.79
N LYS A 65 -24.27 5.00 -17.47
CA LYS A 65 -25.60 4.99 -16.85
C LYS A 65 -26.25 6.39 -16.73
N GLY A 66 -25.54 7.47 -17.06
CA GLY A 66 -26.03 8.84 -16.97
C GLY A 66 -26.21 9.36 -15.53
N LYS A 67 -25.53 8.76 -14.54
CA LYS A 67 -25.68 9.08 -13.09
C LYS A 67 -24.50 9.84 -12.51
N LEU A 68 -23.49 10.18 -13.33
CA LEU A 68 -22.30 10.88 -12.89
C LEU A 68 -22.66 12.23 -12.24
N THR A 69 -22.57 12.29 -10.91
CA THR A 69 -22.96 13.46 -10.10
C THR A 69 -21.95 13.70 -8.99
N GLY A 70 -21.79 14.95 -8.55
CA GLY A 70 -20.84 15.31 -7.49
C GLY A 70 -21.09 14.57 -6.16
N GLY A 71 -22.35 14.22 -5.87
CA GLY A 71 -22.70 13.41 -4.70
C GLY A 71 -22.14 11.98 -4.74
N MET A 72 -21.83 11.45 -5.93
CA MET A 72 -21.16 10.16 -6.07
C MET A 72 -19.66 10.24 -5.75
N LEU A 73 -18.99 11.31 -6.17
CA LEU A 73 -17.58 11.56 -5.81
C LEU A 73 -17.40 11.67 -4.29
N LEU A 74 -18.38 12.29 -3.62
CA LEU A 74 -18.40 12.36 -2.16
C LEU A 74 -18.49 10.97 -1.49
N ARG A 75 -19.11 9.98 -2.14
CA ARG A 75 -19.16 8.60 -1.61
C ARG A 75 -17.85 7.84 -1.75
N LEU A 76 -16.98 8.28 -2.65
CA LEU A 76 -15.62 7.73 -2.77
C LEU A 76 -14.68 8.39 -1.76
N MET A 77 -14.98 9.62 -1.34
CA MET A 77 -14.21 10.33 -0.32
C MET A 77 -14.40 9.66 1.06
N GLY A 78 -13.29 9.30 1.69
CA GLY A 78 -13.30 8.61 2.99
C GLY A 78 -13.60 7.12 2.91
N LEU A 79 -13.60 6.52 1.71
CA LEU A 79 -13.87 5.10 1.57
C LEU A 79 -12.72 4.28 2.15
N ASP A 80 -13.03 3.41 3.11
CA ASP A 80 -12.11 2.40 3.63
C ASP A 80 -12.05 1.22 2.65
N LEU A 81 -10.88 1.01 2.06
CA LEU A 81 -10.59 -0.07 1.12
C LEU A 81 -10.24 -1.38 1.83
N SER A 82 -10.02 -1.37 3.15
CA SER A 82 -9.90 -2.61 3.94
C SER A 82 -11.25 -3.28 4.16
N ASN A 83 -12.35 -2.53 4.03
CA ASN A 83 -13.70 -3.03 4.21
C ASN A 83 -14.38 -3.31 2.85
N SER A 84 -14.85 -4.54 2.67
CA SER A 84 -15.38 -5.04 1.39
C SER A 84 -16.82 -4.56 1.09
N ASP A 85 -17.28 -3.47 1.71
CA ASP A 85 -18.66 -2.97 1.63
C ASP A 85 -18.74 -1.56 1.01
N GLY A 86 -17.85 -1.29 0.05
CA GLY A 86 -17.76 0.00 -0.64
C GLY A 86 -18.31 -0.02 -2.06
N PRO A 87 -18.57 1.16 -2.67
CA PRO A 87 -18.96 1.29 -4.08
C PRO A 87 -17.90 0.75 -5.05
N LEU A 88 -16.66 0.57 -4.58
CA LEU A 88 -15.54 0.04 -5.36
C LEU A 88 -15.34 -1.48 -5.20
N LYS A 89 -16.19 -2.19 -4.46
CA LYS A 89 -16.04 -3.62 -4.19
C LYS A 89 -15.86 -4.47 -5.45
N ASP A 90 -16.64 -4.19 -6.50
CA ASP A 90 -16.57 -4.91 -7.78
C ASP A 90 -15.37 -4.49 -8.65
N TYR A 91 -14.65 -3.44 -8.26
CA TYR A 91 -13.58 -2.84 -9.04
C TYR A 91 -12.19 -3.04 -8.40
N ILE A 92 -12.14 -3.30 -7.08
CA ILE A 92 -10.91 -3.58 -6.35
C ILE A 92 -11.11 -4.65 -5.28
N SER A 93 -10.19 -5.61 -5.19
CA SER A 93 -10.22 -6.71 -4.21
C SER A 93 -9.85 -6.30 -2.78
N GLY A 94 -9.85 -5.00 -2.48
CA GLY A 94 -9.44 -4.41 -1.20
C GLY A 94 -7.97 -3.98 -1.14
N GLY A 95 -7.64 -3.20 -0.12
CA GLY A 95 -6.29 -2.68 0.15
C GLY A 95 -5.72 -3.13 1.50
N GLN A 96 -4.46 -2.80 1.75
CA GLN A 96 -3.75 -3.02 3.00
C GLN A 96 -4.51 -2.43 4.21
N LYS A 97 -4.18 -2.90 5.42
CA LYS A 97 -4.90 -2.54 6.64
C LYS A 97 -4.84 -1.03 6.92
N GLY A 98 -5.99 -0.36 6.87
CA GLY A 98 -6.11 1.09 7.00
C GLY A 98 -5.97 1.84 5.67
N ALA A 99 -6.02 1.12 4.54
CA ALA A 99 -6.12 1.69 3.22
C ALA A 99 -7.44 2.45 3.09
N ARG A 100 -7.37 3.75 2.83
CA ARG A 100 -8.54 4.58 2.53
C ARG A 100 -8.27 5.51 1.37
N ILE A 101 -9.33 5.88 0.69
CA ILE A 101 -9.33 6.98 -0.26
C ILE A 101 -9.66 8.26 0.50
N VAL A 102 -8.69 9.17 0.62
CA VAL A 102 -8.84 10.43 1.36
C VAL A 102 -9.57 11.47 0.53
N SER A 103 -9.28 11.53 -0.77
CA SER A 103 -9.92 12.50 -1.67
C SER A 103 -9.89 11.99 -3.11
N VAL A 104 -10.97 12.27 -3.83
CA VAL A 104 -11.16 11.94 -5.25
C VAL A 104 -11.71 13.19 -5.92
N GLU A 105 -11.01 13.68 -6.92
CA GLU A 105 -11.44 14.80 -7.75
C GLU A 105 -11.54 14.32 -9.18
N ALA A 106 -12.72 14.43 -9.77
CA ALA A 106 -12.96 14.04 -11.15
C ALA A 106 -13.70 15.15 -11.88
N ASP A 107 -13.38 15.32 -13.15
CA ASP A 107 -14.11 16.21 -14.04
C ASP A 107 -15.45 15.57 -14.43
N LEU A 108 -16.55 16.24 -14.08
CA LEU A 108 -17.92 15.74 -14.28
C LEU A 108 -18.38 15.82 -15.74
N ALA A 109 -17.75 16.67 -16.56
CA ALA A 109 -18.08 16.79 -17.98
C ALA A 109 -17.48 15.64 -18.81
N THR A 110 -16.25 15.25 -18.47
CA THR A 110 -15.50 14.20 -19.18
C THR A 110 -15.59 12.84 -18.49
N GLY A 111 -15.90 12.79 -17.19
CA GLY A 111 -15.88 11.57 -16.37
C GLY A 111 -14.46 11.09 -16.03
N ARG A 112 -13.46 11.97 -16.16
CA ARG A 112 -12.05 11.64 -15.92
C ARG A 112 -11.64 12.00 -14.51
N LEU A 113 -10.97 11.07 -13.85
CA LEU A 113 -10.34 11.30 -12.56
C LEU A 113 -9.11 12.22 -12.77
N GLN A 114 -9.01 13.27 -11.96
CA GLN A 114 -7.91 14.24 -11.98
C GLN A 114 -6.98 14.01 -10.80
N VAL A 115 -7.52 13.85 -9.58
CA VAL A 115 -6.69 13.66 -8.38
C VAL A 115 -7.23 12.53 -7.53
N LEU A 116 -6.33 11.66 -7.07
CA LEU A 116 -6.63 10.64 -6.07
C LEU A 116 -5.61 10.68 -4.95
N LYS A 117 -6.10 10.86 -3.72
CA LYS A 117 -5.29 10.75 -2.51
C LYS A 117 -5.60 9.43 -1.81
N TYR A 118 -4.61 8.56 -1.78
CA TYR A 118 -4.65 7.28 -1.08
C TYR A 118 -3.86 7.38 0.22
N GLU A 119 -4.37 6.81 1.29
CA GLU A 119 -3.69 6.73 2.58
C GLU A 119 -3.73 5.30 3.10
N ASN A 120 -2.64 4.85 3.69
CA ASN A 120 -2.53 3.61 4.42
C ASN A 120 -1.82 3.92 5.76
N ARG A 121 -1.84 2.96 6.69
CA ARG A 121 -1.18 3.02 8.00
C ARG A 121 0.29 3.42 7.96
N TYR A 122 0.98 3.19 6.86
CA TYR A 122 2.42 3.43 6.71
C TYR A 122 2.74 4.71 5.93
N CYS A 123 1.98 5.02 4.86
CA CYS A 123 2.30 6.09 3.93
C CYS A 123 1.02 6.72 3.34
N THR A 124 1.11 7.99 2.93
CA THR A 124 0.07 8.68 2.14
C THR A 124 0.62 8.95 0.74
N VAL A 125 -0.12 8.56 -0.30
CA VAL A 125 0.27 8.73 -1.70
C VAL A 125 -0.78 9.61 -2.39
N LYS A 126 -0.34 10.70 -3.00
CA LYS A 126 -1.17 11.55 -3.85
C LYS A 126 -0.78 11.31 -5.30
N LEU A 127 -1.76 10.94 -6.12
CA LEU A 127 -1.59 10.74 -7.55
C LEU A 127 -2.41 11.79 -8.29
N ASN A 128 -1.75 12.54 -9.16
CA ASN A 128 -2.38 13.43 -10.12
C ASN A 128 -2.44 12.71 -11.48
N ILE A 129 -3.52 12.89 -12.20
CA ILE A 129 -3.78 12.26 -13.48
C ILE A 129 -3.95 13.38 -14.50
N ASP A 130 -2.94 13.52 -15.35
CA ASP A 130 -2.94 14.50 -16.44
C ASP A 130 -3.92 14.09 -17.55
N GLU A 131 -4.24 15.02 -18.46
CA GLU A 131 -5.22 14.83 -19.55
C GLU A 131 -4.90 13.66 -20.50
N ASP A 132 -3.65 13.18 -20.49
CA ASP A 132 -3.15 12.03 -21.27
C ASP A 132 -3.32 10.68 -20.53
N GLY A 133 -3.77 10.70 -19.27
CA GLY A 133 -3.88 9.51 -18.42
C GLY A 133 -2.56 9.12 -17.74
N ASN A 134 -1.52 9.95 -17.85
CA ASN A 134 -0.28 9.76 -17.12
C ASN A 134 -0.47 10.09 -15.64
N ILE A 135 -0.01 9.17 -14.79
CA ILE A 135 -0.07 9.29 -13.34
C ILE A 135 1.21 9.98 -12.89
N THR A 136 1.12 11.26 -12.53
CA THR A 136 2.20 12.04 -11.93
C THR A 136 2.08 12.00 -10.41
N GLU A 137 3.16 11.61 -9.73
CA GLU A 137 3.19 11.58 -8.27
C GLU A 137 3.25 13.02 -7.75
N ALA A 138 2.26 13.42 -6.96
CA ALA A 138 2.31 14.70 -6.28
C ALA A 138 3.05 14.49 -4.95
N SER A 139 4.36 14.71 -4.94
CA SER A 139 5.11 14.91 -3.71
C SER A 139 4.54 16.13 -2.99
N ASP A 140 4.20 15.97 -1.71
CA ASP A 140 3.86 17.09 -0.81
C ASP A 140 5.06 18.00 -0.61
#